data_AF-A0A954GE18-F1
#
_entry.id   AF-A0A954GE18-F1
#
_cell.length_a   1.000
_cell.length_b   1.000
_cell.length_c   1.000
_cell.angle_alpha   90.00
_cell.angle_beta   90.00
_cell.angle_gamma   90.00
#
_symmetry.space_group_name_H-M   'P 1'
#
loop_
_entity.id
_entity.type
_entity.pdbx_description
1 polymer ?
#
loop_
_entity_poly.entity_id
_entity_poly.type
_entity_poly.pdbx_seq_one_letter_code
_entity_poly.pdbx_strand_id
1 'polypeptide(L)'
;MTLPIPVIPQSTEDAVRFISLEDYPEFFSDLKKGFPSPRKTNSFSGGFGGSGRAADLEVKEVGSFEASFVPTFDDFNRLDKRFRIPRRIWDQIRGYSDYGFVVFQLKPERHRHHPMAFEFPRRSELKQLFFPTVHIHDGEYHGEADFDHELYAQISEPFGHEEIMHWRESPLPADRFMKIRKASGIVSRHRHVYMKTIKGRQRNEDTWV
;
A
#
# COMPACT_ATOMS: atom_id res chain seq x y z
N MET A 1 -2.29 2.38 9.78
CA MET A 1 -1.86 1.37 8.81
C MET A 1 -0.35 1.35 8.81
N THR A 2 0.26 0.17 8.86
CA THR A 2 1.72 0.01 8.89
C THR A 2 2.08 -0.96 7.77
N LEU A 3 2.96 -0.54 6.86
CA LEU A 3 3.34 -1.29 5.68
C LEU A 3 4.85 -1.57 5.73
N PRO A 4 5.30 -2.84 5.77
CA PRO A 4 6.71 -3.15 5.52
C PRO A 4 7.08 -2.74 4.09
N ILE A 5 8.31 -2.27 3.88
CA ILE A 5 8.87 -1.95 2.57
C ILE A 5 10.30 -2.47 2.42
N PRO A 6 10.64 -3.15 1.30
CA PRO A 6 11.99 -3.65 1.04
C PRO A 6 12.90 -2.53 0.53
N VAL A 7 13.16 -1.58 1.43
CA VAL A 7 14.04 -0.42 1.23
C VAL A 7 15.51 -0.84 1.34
N ILE A 8 16.41 -0.07 0.71
CA ILE A 8 17.87 -0.27 0.88
C ILE A 8 18.20 -0.21 2.39
N PRO A 9 18.95 -1.18 2.96
CA PRO A 9 19.36 -1.16 4.36
C PRO A 9 20.00 0.18 4.76
N GLN A 10 19.76 0.64 5.99
CA GLN A 10 20.32 1.88 6.54
C GLN A 10 19.90 3.15 5.78
N SER A 11 18.76 3.13 5.07
CA SER A 11 18.16 4.32 4.47
C SER A 11 17.83 5.40 5.52
N THR A 12 17.99 6.67 5.15
CA THR A 12 17.70 7.83 6.00
C THR A 12 16.19 8.09 6.13
N GLU A 13 15.78 8.85 7.16
CA GLU A 13 14.35 9.13 7.46
C GLU A 13 13.62 9.94 6.35
N ASP A 14 14.37 10.58 5.45
CA ASP A 14 13.89 11.28 4.27
C ASP A 14 13.88 10.44 2.97
N ALA A 15 14.37 9.19 3.01
CA ALA A 15 14.43 8.31 1.84
C ALA A 15 13.05 7.95 1.25
N VAL A 16 11.97 8.08 2.02
CA VAL A 16 10.60 7.88 1.54
C VAL A 16 9.93 9.22 1.21
N ARG A 17 9.54 9.36 -0.06
CA ARG A 17 8.77 10.49 -0.58
C ARG A 17 7.28 10.15 -0.56
N PHE A 18 6.54 10.76 0.37
CA PHE A 18 5.09 10.62 0.43
C PHE A 18 4.38 11.43 -0.66
N ILE A 19 3.26 10.90 -1.16
CA ILE A 19 2.49 11.45 -2.28
C ILE A 19 1.01 11.48 -1.90
N SER A 20 0.47 12.70 -1.76
CA SER A 20 -0.97 12.88 -1.65
C SER A 20 -1.63 12.73 -3.04
N LEU A 21 -2.77 12.05 -3.07
CA LEU A 21 -3.68 12.00 -4.21
C LEU A 21 -5.06 12.57 -3.81
N GLU A 22 -5.10 13.53 -2.87
CA GLU A 22 -6.33 14.22 -2.45
C GLU A 22 -7.06 14.89 -3.63
N ASP A 23 -6.30 15.41 -4.61
CA ASP A 23 -6.82 15.94 -5.88
C ASP A 23 -7.33 14.86 -6.85
N TYR A 24 -7.10 13.58 -6.57
CA TYR A 24 -7.58 12.45 -7.37
C TYR A 24 -8.29 11.38 -6.51
N PRO A 25 -9.43 11.71 -5.88
CA PRO A 25 -10.15 10.76 -5.03
C PRO A 25 -10.70 9.56 -5.81
N GLU A 26 -10.90 9.68 -7.13
CA GLU A 26 -11.34 8.56 -7.99
C GLU A 26 -10.21 7.64 -8.48
N PHE A 27 -8.95 7.77 -8.01
CA PHE A 27 -7.80 7.01 -8.54
C PHE A 27 -8.07 5.51 -8.71
N PHE A 28 -8.52 4.83 -7.65
CA PHE A 28 -8.80 3.38 -7.70
C PHE A 28 -10.09 3.04 -8.47
N SER A 29 -11.10 3.91 -8.48
CA SER A 29 -12.32 3.65 -9.24
C SER A 29 -12.14 3.92 -10.73
N ASP A 30 -11.23 4.81 -11.12
CA ASP A 30 -10.76 4.99 -12.49
C ASP A 30 -9.85 3.82 -12.93
N LEU A 31 -8.90 3.36 -12.09
CA LEU A 31 -8.13 2.12 -12.35
C LEU A 31 -9.06 0.95 -12.67
N LYS A 32 -10.10 0.77 -11.85
CA LYS A 32 -11.10 -0.30 -12.01
C LYS A 32 -11.92 -0.21 -13.30
N LYS A 33 -12.11 0.99 -13.88
CA LYS A 33 -12.75 1.16 -15.21
C LYS A 33 -11.92 0.54 -16.33
N GLY A 34 -10.61 0.40 -16.16
CA GLY A 34 -9.74 -0.35 -17.07
C GLY A 34 -10.04 -1.85 -17.12
N PHE A 35 -10.85 -2.39 -16.19
CA PHE A 35 -11.12 -3.83 -16.08
C PHE A 35 -12.62 -4.14 -15.86
N PRO A 36 -13.49 -3.80 -16.83
CA PRO A 36 -14.93 -4.00 -16.69
C PRO A 36 -15.27 -5.48 -16.52
N SER A 37 -15.84 -5.84 -15.36
CA SER A 37 -16.43 -7.16 -15.15
C SER A 37 -17.68 -7.34 -16.01
N PRO A 38 -18.01 -8.57 -16.47
CA PRO A 38 -19.34 -8.91 -16.95
C PRO A 38 -20.39 -8.51 -15.90
N ARG A 39 -21.46 -7.81 -16.32
CA ARG A 39 -22.45 -7.21 -15.42
C ARG A 39 -23.03 -8.22 -14.41
N LYS A 40 -22.82 -7.96 -13.11
CA LYS A 40 -23.70 -8.40 -12.02
C LYS A 40 -23.89 -7.24 -11.02
N THR A 41 -25.04 -7.21 -10.38
CA THR A 41 -25.54 -6.11 -9.53
C THR A 41 -25.15 -6.29 -8.07
N ASN A 42 -24.75 -5.20 -7.39
CA ASN A 42 -24.29 -5.19 -5.99
C ASN A 42 -25.29 -4.55 -5.02
N SER A 43 -25.11 -4.83 -3.72
CA SER A 43 -25.66 -4.11 -2.56
C SER A 43 -24.56 -3.86 -1.51
N PHE A 44 -24.65 -2.80 -0.69
CA PHE A 44 -23.65 -2.42 0.34
C PHE A 44 -24.29 -1.63 1.51
N SER A 45 -23.65 -1.61 2.70
CA SER A 45 -23.92 -0.68 3.81
C SER A 45 -22.81 -0.66 4.90
N GLY A 46 -22.58 0.47 5.61
CA GLY A 46 -21.74 0.57 6.85
C GLY A 46 -21.10 1.96 7.14
N GLY A 47 -20.71 2.30 8.40
CA GLY A 47 -20.01 3.57 8.77
C GLY A 47 -19.53 3.76 10.25
N PHE A 48 -18.79 4.88 10.53
CA PHE A 48 -18.25 5.46 11.83
C PHE A 48 -16.94 4.89 12.46
N GLY A 49 -16.12 5.60 13.30
CA GLY A 49 -15.92 7.06 13.51
C GLY A 49 -15.25 7.59 14.83
N GLY A 50 -13.92 7.90 14.85
CA GLY A 50 -13.18 8.78 15.83
C GLY A 50 -12.74 8.20 17.21
N SER A 51 -11.83 8.78 18.05
CA SER A 51 -10.75 9.81 17.92
C SER A 51 -9.81 9.81 19.17
N GLY A 52 -8.66 10.52 19.15
CA GLY A 52 -7.72 10.69 20.30
C GLY A 52 -6.24 10.97 19.91
N ARG A 53 -5.36 11.46 20.83
CA ARG A 53 -3.92 11.77 20.56
C ARG A 53 -3.06 12.13 21.81
N ALA A 54 -1.77 11.75 21.84
CA ALA A 54 -0.61 12.43 22.47
C ALA A 54 0.71 11.91 21.82
N ALA A 55 1.81 12.70 21.78
CA ALA A 55 2.79 12.68 20.66
C ALA A 55 4.12 11.86 20.79
N ASP A 56 4.71 11.57 19.61
CA ASP A 56 5.95 10.82 19.29
C ASP A 56 6.51 11.36 17.91
N LEU A 57 7.50 10.69 17.26
CA LEU A 57 8.21 10.92 15.94
C LEU A 57 7.87 12.06 14.93
N GLU A 58 8.78 12.35 13.97
CA GLU A 58 8.49 13.26 12.84
C GLU A 58 7.32 12.74 11.98
N VAL A 59 6.34 13.61 11.75
CA VAL A 59 5.12 13.33 10.99
C VAL A 59 5.05 14.26 9.78
N LYS A 60 4.97 13.68 8.59
CA LYS A 60 4.75 14.39 7.31
C LYS A 60 3.25 14.42 6.99
N GLU A 61 2.75 15.56 6.54
CA GLU A 61 1.34 15.69 6.15
C GLU A 61 1.10 15.16 4.73
N VAL A 62 0.10 14.30 4.56
CA VAL A 62 -0.31 13.71 3.28
C VAL A 62 -1.82 13.92 3.10
N GLY A 63 -2.22 15.17 2.88
CA GLY A 63 -3.63 15.57 2.80
C GLY A 63 -4.38 15.34 4.13
N SER A 64 -5.38 14.45 4.10
CA SER A 64 -6.12 13.96 5.27
C SER A 64 -5.32 13.09 6.24
N PHE A 65 -4.08 12.73 5.91
CA PHE A 65 -3.28 11.78 6.68
C PHE A 65 -2.00 12.39 7.25
N GLU A 66 -1.54 11.75 8.31
CA GLU A 66 -0.24 11.89 8.95
C GLU A 66 0.59 10.65 8.58
N ALA A 67 1.80 10.84 8.09
CA ALA A 67 2.65 9.74 7.61
C ALA A 67 4.07 9.84 8.15
N SER A 68 4.65 8.70 8.51
CA SER A 68 6.03 8.58 8.99
C SER A 68 6.72 7.39 8.32
N PHE A 69 8.03 7.53 8.07
CA PHE A 69 8.90 6.43 7.68
C PHE A 69 9.72 5.99 8.88
N VAL A 70 9.89 4.68 9.03
CA VAL A 70 10.57 4.01 10.13
C VAL A 70 11.68 3.17 9.51
N PRO A 71 12.95 3.63 9.54
CA PRO A 71 14.03 3.02 8.76
C PRO A 71 14.34 1.56 9.09
N THR A 72 14.23 1.19 10.36
CA THR A 72 14.54 -0.16 10.85
C THR A 72 13.45 -0.68 11.79
N PHE A 73 13.52 -1.97 12.10
CA PHE A 73 12.64 -2.55 13.11
C PHE A 73 12.76 -1.87 14.49
N ASP A 74 13.97 -1.56 14.95
CA ASP A 74 14.17 -1.01 16.30
C ASP A 74 13.67 0.44 16.44
N ASP A 75 13.53 1.16 15.32
CA ASP A 75 12.91 2.50 15.25
C ASP A 75 11.41 2.50 15.56
N PHE A 76 10.72 1.35 15.54
CA PHE A 76 9.31 1.26 15.99
C PHE A 76 9.13 1.79 17.42
N ASN A 77 10.16 1.73 18.27
CA ASN A 77 10.12 2.25 19.63
C ASN A 77 9.96 3.78 19.71
N ARG A 78 10.10 4.48 18.58
CA ARG A 78 9.96 5.94 18.44
C ARG A 78 8.57 6.35 17.89
N LEU A 79 7.78 5.43 17.33
CA LEU A 79 6.42 5.69 16.81
C LEU A 79 5.42 5.97 17.94
N ASP A 80 4.31 6.65 17.62
CA ASP A 80 3.13 6.72 18.49
C ASP A 80 2.71 5.30 18.93
N LYS A 81 2.54 5.10 20.25
CA LYS A 81 2.19 3.81 20.88
C LYS A 81 1.01 3.08 20.22
N ARG A 82 0.08 3.79 19.60
CA ARG A 82 -1.09 3.22 18.90
C ARG A 82 -0.73 2.47 17.61
N PHE A 83 0.46 2.70 17.05
CA PHE A 83 0.99 2.04 15.85
C PHE A 83 2.21 1.16 16.14
N ARG A 84 2.65 1.10 17.41
CA ARG A 84 3.65 0.14 17.88
C ARG A 84 3.03 -1.26 17.90
N ILE A 85 3.29 -2.03 16.86
CA ILE A 85 3.03 -3.47 16.88
C ILE A 85 4.14 -4.12 17.72
N PRO A 86 3.81 -4.86 18.80
CA PRO A 86 4.82 -5.40 19.72
C PRO A 86 5.81 -6.33 19.01
N ARG A 87 7.09 -6.29 19.42
CA ARG A 87 8.17 -7.12 18.84
C ARG A 87 7.80 -8.61 18.75
N ARG A 88 7.12 -9.15 19.76
CA ARG A 88 6.61 -10.54 19.78
C ARG A 88 5.72 -10.92 18.58
N ILE A 89 5.04 -9.97 17.95
CA ILE A 89 4.18 -10.19 16.78
C ILE A 89 5.01 -10.19 15.50
N TRP A 90 5.99 -9.28 15.41
CA TRP A 90 6.95 -9.29 14.30
C TRP A 90 7.87 -10.51 14.32
N ASP A 91 8.25 -11.01 15.50
CA ASP A 91 8.98 -12.28 15.65
C ASP A 91 8.18 -13.50 15.13
N GLN A 92 6.85 -13.40 15.00
CA GLN A 92 6.01 -14.43 14.36
C GLN A 92 6.01 -14.32 12.84
N ILE A 93 6.29 -13.14 12.28
CA ILE A 93 6.28 -12.85 10.84
C ILE A 93 7.72 -12.83 10.32
N ARG A 94 8.17 -13.98 9.84
CA ARG A 94 9.55 -14.15 9.36
C ARG A 94 9.80 -13.31 8.11
N GLY A 95 10.90 -12.56 8.11
CA GLY A 95 11.44 -11.92 6.89
C GLY A 95 11.50 -10.39 6.89
N TYR A 96 11.02 -9.70 7.93
CA TYR A 96 11.08 -8.23 8.00
C TYR A 96 12.22 -7.65 8.84
N SER A 97 13.18 -8.46 9.30
CA SER A 97 14.28 -8.04 10.18
C SER A 97 15.14 -6.91 9.63
N ASP A 98 15.12 -6.73 8.31
CA ASP A 98 15.92 -5.77 7.54
C ASP A 98 15.05 -4.83 6.68
N TYR A 99 13.73 -4.82 6.90
CA TYR A 99 12.79 -3.93 6.20
C TYR A 99 12.72 -2.57 6.90
N GLY A 100 12.37 -1.55 6.11
CA GLY A 100 11.83 -0.29 6.64
C GLY A 100 10.30 -0.35 6.64
N PHE A 101 9.64 0.59 7.30
CA PHE A 101 8.19 0.57 7.45
C PHE A 101 7.59 1.95 7.21
N VAL A 102 6.48 1.99 6.49
CA VAL A 102 5.69 3.18 6.24
C VAL A 102 4.43 3.12 7.12
N VAL A 103 4.23 4.15 7.94
CA VAL A 103 3.06 4.27 8.82
C VAL A 103 2.18 5.41 8.34
N PHE A 104 0.89 5.13 8.17
CA PHE A 104 -0.15 6.10 7.87
C PHE A 104 -1.22 6.14 8.97
N GLN A 105 -1.52 7.34 9.43
CA GLN A 105 -2.56 7.69 10.38
C GLN A 105 -3.56 8.66 9.74
N LEU A 106 -4.86 8.47 9.96
CA LEU A 106 -5.86 9.47 9.57
C LEU A 106 -5.87 10.62 10.58
N LYS A 107 -5.87 11.87 10.12
CA LYS A 107 -6.01 13.05 10.99
C LYS A 107 -7.39 13.05 11.66
N PRO A 108 -7.51 13.32 12.97
CA PRO A 108 -8.79 13.27 13.68
C PRO A 108 -9.91 14.15 13.07
N GLU A 109 -9.53 15.26 12.45
CA GLU A 109 -10.44 16.30 11.92
C GLU A 109 -10.80 16.12 10.44
N ARG A 110 -10.25 15.10 9.75
CA ARG A 110 -10.43 14.87 8.30
C ARG A 110 -11.24 13.60 8.04
N HIS A 111 -12.53 13.77 7.78
CA HIS A 111 -13.46 12.66 7.50
C HIS A 111 -13.42 12.13 6.05
N ARG A 112 -12.72 12.79 5.13
CA ARG A 112 -12.58 12.32 3.75
C ARG A 112 -11.29 11.53 3.57
N HIS A 113 -11.43 10.22 3.47
CA HIS A 113 -10.39 9.34 2.94
C HIS A 113 -10.12 9.70 1.47
N HIS A 114 -8.85 9.72 1.08
CA HIS A 114 -8.41 9.81 -0.31
C HIS A 114 -7.26 8.81 -0.53
N PRO A 115 -6.96 8.45 -1.79
CA PRO A 115 -5.80 7.63 -2.11
C PRO A 115 -4.48 8.29 -1.68
N MET A 116 -3.48 7.47 -1.39
CA MET A 116 -2.12 7.90 -1.08
C MET A 116 -1.14 6.99 -1.79
N ALA A 117 0.06 7.49 -2.05
CA ALA A 117 1.18 6.70 -2.51
C ALA A 117 2.46 7.15 -1.79
N PHE A 118 3.53 6.39 -1.98
CA PHE A 118 4.87 6.74 -1.54
C PHE A 118 5.89 6.13 -2.52
N GLU A 119 7.01 6.80 -2.69
CA GLU A 119 8.19 6.31 -3.41
C GLU A 119 9.33 6.10 -2.44
N PHE A 120 10.15 5.07 -2.67
CA PHE A 120 11.27 4.71 -1.80
C PHE A 120 12.40 4.08 -2.64
N PRO A 121 13.67 4.17 -2.20
CA PRO A 121 14.77 3.45 -2.83
C PRO A 121 14.60 1.95 -2.59
N ARG A 122 14.08 1.27 -3.61
CA ARG A 122 13.91 -0.18 -3.65
C ARG A 122 15.28 -0.87 -3.68
N ARG A 123 15.43 -1.96 -2.93
CA ARG A 123 16.64 -2.82 -2.99
C ARG A 123 16.97 -3.26 -4.42
N SER A 124 18.24 -3.11 -4.78
CA SER A 124 18.78 -3.40 -6.12
C SER A 124 18.75 -4.88 -6.48
N GLU A 125 18.83 -5.77 -5.49
CA GLU A 125 18.97 -7.22 -5.68
C GLU A 125 17.62 -7.86 -6.01
N LEU A 126 16.53 -7.24 -5.57
CA LEU A 126 15.18 -7.70 -5.86
C LEU A 126 14.87 -7.49 -7.35
N LYS A 127 14.29 -8.49 -7.99
CA LYS A 127 13.80 -8.43 -9.38
C LYS A 127 12.27 -8.45 -9.47
N GLN A 128 11.62 -8.78 -8.36
CA GLN A 128 10.18 -8.91 -8.22
C GLN A 128 9.55 -7.62 -7.66
N LEU A 129 8.27 -7.44 -7.99
CA LEU A 129 7.41 -6.45 -7.37
C LEU A 129 6.89 -7.00 -6.04
N PHE A 130 6.82 -6.13 -5.03
CA PHE A 130 6.38 -6.46 -3.68
C PHE A 130 5.11 -5.70 -3.33
N PHE A 131 4.10 -6.41 -2.83
CA PHE A 131 2.92 -5.82 -2.21
C PHE A 131 2.88 -6.24 -0.74
N PRO A 132 2.93 -5.29 0.22
CA PRO A 132 2.68 -5.57 1.63
C PRO A 132 1.20 -5.94 1.79
N THR A 133 0.91 -7.24 1.91
CA THR A 133 -0.45 -7.79 2.05
C THR A 133 -0.70 -8.50 3.37
N VAL A 134 0.33 -8.77 4.19
CA VAL A 134 0.12 -9.35 5.54
C VAL A 134 -0.80 -8.46 6.39
N HIS A 135 -1.81 -9.07 6.99
CA HIS A 135 -2.72 -8.44 7.94
C HIS A 135 -2.30 -8.72 9.38
N ILE A 136 -2.28 -7.66 10.18
CA ILE A 136 -2.16 -7.72 11.64
C ILE A 136 -3.34 -6.93 12.18
N HIS A 137 -4.24 -7.60 12.89
CA HIS A 137 -5.40 -7.00 13.55
C HIS A 137 -5.47 -7.50 15.00
N ASP A 138 -6.23 -6.79 15.84
CA ASP A 138 -6.44 -7.12 17.27
C ASP A 138 -5.16 -7.27 18.13
N GLY A 139 -4.01 -6.85 17.60
CA GLY A 139 -2.69 -6.97 18.23
C GLY A 139 -2.04 -8.35 18.09
N GLU A 140 -2.54 -9.20 17.18
CA GLU A 140 -2.02 -10.56 16.94
C GLU A 140 -1.77 -10.83 15.43
N TYR A 141 -0.92 -11.82 15.16
CA TYR A 141 -0.75 -12.38 13.82
C TYR A 141 -1.44 -13.74 13.75
N HIS A 142 -2.25 -13.94 12.72
CA HIS A 142 -2.87 -15.22 12.40
C HIS A 142 -2.27 -15.76 11.10
N GLY A 143 -2.05 -17.07 11.00
CA GLY A 143 -1.47 -17.68 9.79
C GLY A 143 -2.40 -17.67 8.56
N GLU A 144 -3.67 -17.30 8.75
CA GLU A 144 -4.65 -17.07 7.71
C GLU A 144 -5.39 -15.75 7.98
N ALA A 145 -5.78 -15.04 6.92
CA ALA A 145 -6.54 -13.81 6.98
C ALA A 145 -7.59 -13.76 5.86
N ASP A 146 -8.65 -12.97 6.03
CA ASP A 146 -9.66 -12.72 5.00
C ASP A 146 -9.26 -11.54 4.11
N PHE A 147 -9.01 -11.83 2.82
CA PHE A 147 -8.60 -10.84 1.85
C PHE A 147 -9.77 -10.26 1.06
N ASP A 148 -9.74 -8.95 0.82
CA ASP A 148 -10.52 -8.27 -0.19
C ASP A 148 -9.64 -7.20 -0.85
N HIS A 149 -8.76 -7.62 -1.76
CA HIS A 149 -7.76 -6.75 -2.37
C HIS A 149 -7.81 -6.82 -3.90
N GLU A 150 -7.67 -5.66 -4.52
CA GLU A 150 -7.40 -5.48 -5.95
C GLU A 150 -6.00 -4.87 -6.06
N LEU A 151 -5.02 -5.68 -6.43
CA LEU A 151 -3.65 -5.25 -6.64
C LEU A 151 -3.49 -4.78 -8.09
N TYR A 152 -2.79 -3.65 -8.30
CA TYR A 152 -2.55 -3.07 -9.61
C TYR A 152 -1.05 -2.86 -9.84
N ALA A 153 -0.58 -3.16 -11.06
CA ALA A 153 0.83 -3.04 -11.44
C ALA A 153 0.99 -2.51 -12.88
N GLN A 154 2.17 -1.95 -13.18
CA GLN A 154 2.61 -1.64 -14.54
C GLN A 154 4.04 -2.15 -14.73
N ILE A 155 4.26 -2.84 -15.86
CA ILE A 155 5.53 -3.49 -16.22
C ILE A 155 6.49 -2.44 -16.80
N SER A 156 7.76 -2.45 -16.40
CA SER A 156 8.81 -1.62 -17.00
C SER A 156 9.98 -2.49 -17.47
N GLU A 157 10.19 -2.58 -18.78
CA GLU A 157 11.29 -3.34 -19.40
C GLU A 157 12.65 -3.07 -18.73
N PRO A 158 13.50 -4.09 -18.49
CA PRO A 158 13.29 -5.52 -18.78
C PRO A 158 12.52 -6.29 -17.68
N PHE A 159 11.92 -5.59 -16.71
CA PHE A 159 11.29 -6.18 -15.53
C PHE A 159 9.80 -6.48 -15.77
N GLY A 160 9.52 -7.73 -16.14
CA GLY A 160 8.18 -8.32 -16.19
C GLY A 160 8.28 -9.83 -15.98
N HIS A 161 8.10 -10.29 -14.75
CA HIS A 161 8.16 -11.71 -14.38
C HIS A 161 6.98 -12.49 -14.98
N GLU A 162 7.15 -13.80 -15.23
CA GLU A 162 6.08 -14.68 -15.74
C GLU A 162 4.78 -14.57 -14.93
N GLU A 163 4.88 -14.38 -13.61
CA GLU A 163 3.76 -14.16 -12.69
C GLU A 163 2.82 -13.02 -13.08
N ILE A 164 3.32 -11.88 -13.61
CA ILE A 164 2.45 -10.76 -14.00
C ILE A 164 1.67 -11.05 -15.29
N MET A 165 2.14 -12.00 -16.11
CA MET A 165 1.44 -12.44 -17.32
C MET A 165 0.18 -13.27 -16.99
N HIS A 166 0.06 -13.75 -15.75
CA HIS A 166 -1.15 -14.40 -15.22
C HIS A 166 -2.15 -13.40 -14.60
N TRP A 167 -1.79 -12.12 -14.49
CA TRP A 167 -2.70 -11.07 -14.03
C TRP A 167 -3.61 -10.65 -15.18
N ARG A 168 -4.80 -10.12 -14.86
CA ARG A 168 -5.69 -9.59 -15.90
C ARG A 168 -5.10 -8.28 -16.41
N GLU A 169 -4.75 -8.21 -17.69
CA GLU A 169 -4.30 -6.98 -18.36
C GLU A 169 -5.49 -6.09 -18.74
N SER A 170 -5.30 -4.76 -18.73
CA SER A 170 -6.28 -3.80 -19.24
C SER A 170 -6.32 -3.85 -20.78
N PRO A 171 -7.48 -3.70 -21.44
CA PRO A 171 -7.56 -3.78 -22.91
C PRO A 171 -7.00 -2.53 -23.61
N LEU A 172 -6.65 -1.49 -22.85
CA LEU A 172 -6.15 -0.20 -23.31
C LEU A 172 -5.02 0.30 -22.37
N PRO A 173 -4.18 1.24 -22.83
CA PRO A 173 -3.24 1.96 -21.96
C PRO A 173 -3.92 2.80 -20.89
N ALA A 174 -3.20 3.09 -19.80
CA ALA A 174 -3.71 3.83 -18.64
C ALA A 174 -4.31 5.21 -19.01
N ASP A 175 -3.75 5.93 -19.98
CA ASP A 175 -4.26 7.23 -20.44
C ASP A 175 -5.68 7.21 -21.04
N ARG A 176 -6.26 6.03 -21.30
CA ARG A 176 -7.64 5.88 -21.80
C ARG A 176 -8.70 5.82 -20.72
N PHE A 177 -8.33 5.51 -19.47
CA PHE A 177 -9.27 5.41 -18.35
C PHE A 177 -8.84 6.18 -17.09
N MET A 178 -7.59 6.67 -17.04
CA MET A 178 -7.05 7.44 -15.91
C MET A 178 -6.83 8.92 -16.25
N LYS A 179 -7.09 9.79 -15.27
CA LYS A 179 -6.79 11.23 -15.30
C LYS A 179 -5.29 11.45 -15.02
N ILE A 180 -4.41 11.00 -15.92
CA ILE A 180 -2.95 10.97 -15.76
C ILE A 180 -2.34 12.24 -15.16
N ARG A 181 -2.81 13.43 -15.54
CA ARG A 181 -2.32 14.73 -14.99
C ARG A 181 -2.53 14.89 -13.48
N LYS A 182 -3.47 14.14 -12.89
CA LYS A 182 -3.76 14.10 -11.44
C LYS A 182 -3.08 12.93 -10.72
N ALA A 183 -2.37 12.05 -11.43
CA ALA A 183 -1.73 10.86 -10.86
C ALA A 183 -0.32 11.13 -10.29
N SER A 184 0.08 12.39 -10.11
CA SER A 184 1.36 12.80 -9.48
C SER A 184 2.63 12.10 -10.02
N GLY A 185 2.61 11.66 -11.29
CA GLY A 185 3.71 10.94 -11.94
C GLY A 185 3.75 9.43 -11.74
N ILE A 186 2.95 8.85 -10.83
CA ILE A 186 3.07 7.43 -10.40
C ILE A 186 2.47 6.42 -11.40
N VAL A 187 1.88 6.89 -12.50
CA VAL A 187 1.24 6.05 -13.53
C VAL A 187 1.92 6.30 -14.88
N SER A 188 2.49 5.24 -15.45
CA SER A 188 3.04 5.19 -16.80
C SER A 188 1.92 5.28 -17.83
N ARG A 189 1.66 6.49 -18.32
CA ARG A 189 0.49 6.85 -19.13
C ARG A 189 0.22 5.97 -20.36
N HIS A 190 1.27 5.55 -21.06
CA HIS A 190 1.18 4.78 -22.30
C HIS A 190 1.33 3.26 -22.11
N ARG A 191 1.44 2.79 -20.87
CA ARG A 191 1.51 1.37 -20.56
C ARG A 191 0.14 0.85 -20.16
N HIS A 192 -0.09 -0.44 -20.38
CA HIS A 192 -1.22 -1.16 -19.83
C HIS A 192 -1.09 -1.26 -18.30
N VAL A 193 -2.17 -1.64 -17.63
CA VAL A 193 -2.21 -1.94 -16.21
C VAL A 193 -2.59 -3.41 -16.05
N TYR A 194 -1.97 -4.07 -15.09
CA TYR A 194 -2.24 -5.46 -14.74
C TYR A 194 -2.94 -5.50 -13.38
N MET A 195 -3.93 -6.39 -13.22
CA MET A 195 -4.73 -6.49 -12.00
C MET A 195 -4.85 -7.94 -11.51
N LYS A 196 -4.52 -8.18 -10.24
CA LYS A 196 -4.78 -9.42 -9.50
C LYS A 196 -5.80 -9.14 -8.40
N THR A 197 -6.79 -10.01 -8.26
CA THR A 197 -7.74 -9.97 -7.14
C THR A 197 -7.35 -11.04 -6.13
N ILE A 198 -7.28 -10.69 -4.85
CA ILE A 198 -7.09 -11.61 -3.73
C ILE A 198 -8.35 -11.54 -2.88
N LYS A 199 -9.01 -12.68 -2.67
CA LYS A 199 -10.36 -12.78 -2.09
C LYS A 199 -10.50 -13.94 -1.11
N GLY A 200 -11.26 -13.69 -0.04
CA GLY A 200 -11.61 -14.67 0.98
C GLY A 200 -10.42 -15.09 1.84
N ARG A 201 -10.65 -16.11 2.67
CA ARG A 201 -9.67 -16.65 3.60
C ARG A 201 -8.50 -17.30 2.85
N GLN A 202 -7.30 -16.77 3.05
CA GLN A 202 -6.05 -17.29 2.47
C GLN A 202 -4.94 -17.26 3.52
N ARG A 203 -3.77 -17.82 3.19
CA ARG A 203 -2.55 -17.67 3.99
C ARG A 203 -2.21 -16.19 4.17
N ASN A 204 -1.82 -15.81 5.38
CA ASN A 204 -1.50 -14.43 5.72
C ASN A 204 -0.05 -14.11 5.35
N GLU A 205 0.20 -13.99 4.04
CA GLU A 205 1.54 -13.84 3.44
C GLU A 205 1.57 -12.61 2.51
N ASP A 206 2.76 -12.06 2.26
CA ASP A 206 2.94 -10.96 1.30
C ASP A 206 2.89 -11.44 -0.14
N THR A 207 2.39 -10.59 -1.04
CA THR A 207 2.32 -10.91 -2.47
C THR A 207 3.56 -10.43 -3.21
N TRP A 208 4.33 -11.37 -3.74
CA TRP A 208 5.44 -11.15 -4.66
C TRP A 208 5.02 -11.45 -6.10
N VAL A 209 5.63 -10.75 -7.07
CA VAL A 209 5.43 -10.90 -8.52
C VAL A 209 6.77 -10.81 -9.23
#